data_AF-A0A7V5XC27-F1
#
_entry.id   AF-A0A7V5XC27-F1
#
_cell.length_a   1.000
_cell.length_b   1.000
_cell.length_c   1.000
_cell.angle_alpha   90.00
_cell.angle_beta   90.00
_cell.angle_gamma   90.00
#
_symmetry.space_group_name_H-M   'P 1'
#
loop_
_entity.id
_entity.type
_entity.pdbx_description
1 polymer ?
#
loop_
_entity_poly.entity_id
_entity_poly.type
_entity_poly.pdbx_seq_one_letter_code
_entity_poly.pdbx_strand_id
1 'polypeptide(L)'
;AQVFGLALLFVFLILAAQYESWSTPFSVLMGTPIAVFGAMAGLFLSGLVLPGYENNVFAQIGLVMLIGLAAKNAILIVEFAKLKRDAGEPALDAALEAAKDRFRPILMTAFSFILGVLPLLVATGAGAEARKVMGMTVFSGMLVATVLGTILVPALFVFIDRISGGLKTDSQDGS
;
A
#
# COMPACT_ATOMS: atom_id res chain seq x y z
N ALA A 1 -3.67 13.34 -16.19
CA ALA A 1 -4.54 13.51 -15.00
C ALA A 1 -5.81 12.64 -15.06
N GLN A 2 -6.58 12.69 -16.16
CA GLN A 2 -7.84 11.92 -16.29
C GLN A 2 -7.67 10.40 -16.20
N VAL A 3 -6.62 9.84 -16.81
CA VAL A 3 -6.33 8.38 -16.78
C VAL A 3 -6.01 7.87 -15.37
N PHE A 4 -5.28 8.65 -14.57
CA PHE A 4 -4.94 8.28 -13.19
C PHE A 4 -6.19 8.29 -12.29
N GLY A 5 -7.06 9.29 -12.45
CA GLY A 5 -8.33 9.35 -11.73
C GLY A 5 -9.26 8.18 -12.09
N LEU A 6 -9.33 7.83 -13.38
CA LEU A 6 -10.12 6.67 -13.83
C LEU A 6 -9.54 5.34 -13.32
N ALA A 7 -8.21 5.20 -13.30
CA ALA A 7 -7.54 4.02 -12.77
C ALA A 7 -7.78 3.84 -11.26
N LEU A 8 -7.70 4.92 -10.48
CA LEU A 8 -8.04 4.91 -9.05
C LEU A 8 -9.49 4.50 -8.82
N LEU A 9 -10.41 5.02 -9.63
CA LEU A 9 -11.83 4.69 -9.56
C LEU A 9 -12.10 3.22 -9.92
N PHE A 10 -11.47 2.69 -10.98
CA PHE A 10 -11.59 1.28 -11.35
C PHE A 10 -11.00 0.34 -10.29
N VAL A 11 -9.83 0.67 -9.75
CA VAL A 11 -9.22 -0.10 -8.65
C VAL A 11 -10.15 -0.08 -7.42
N PHE A 12 -10.72 1.08 -7.08
CA PHE A 12 -11.70 1.18 -5.99
C PHE A 12 -12.93 0.30 -6.24
N LEU A 13 -13.53 0.36 -7.43
CA LEU A 13 -14.72 -0.42 -7.76
C LEU A 13 -14.44 -1.93 -7.76
N ILE A 14 -13.29 -2.36 -8.28
CA ILE A 14 -12.88 -3.78 -8.28
C ILE A 14 -12.65 -4.27 -6.85
N LEU A 15 -11.99 -3.47 -6.00
CA LEU A 15 -11.80 -3.81 -4.58
C LEU A 15 -13.13 -3.81 -3.81
N ALA A 16 -14.01 -2.83 -4.04
CA ALA A 16 -15.32 -2.77 -3.40
C ALA A 16 -16.20 -3.97 -3.80
N ALA A 17 -16.17 -4.38 -5.08
CA ALA A 17 -16.91 -5.52 -5.59
C ALA A 17 -16.33 -6.87 -5.11
N GLN A 18 -15.01 -6.99 -4.97
CA GLN A 18 -14.36 -8.23 -4.53
C GLN A 18 -14.59 -8.54 -3.05
N TYR A 19 -14.65 -7.52 -2.19
CA TYR A 19 -14.63 -7.69 -0.73
C TYR A 19 -15.98 -7.49 -0.04
N GLU A 20 -17.07 -7.26 -0.79
CA GLU A 20 -18.45 -7.11 -0.28
C GLU A 20 -18.62 -6.11 0.90
N SER A 21 -17.66 -5.23 1.12
CA SER A 21 -17.61 -4.32 2.27
C SER A 21 -17.03 -2.97 1.87
N TRP A 22 -17.70 -1.89 2.26
CA TRP A 22 -17.36 -0.52 1.87
C TRP A 22 -16.32 0.15 2.78
N SER A 23 -16.16 -0.34 4.02
CA SER A 23 -15.33 0.31 5.05
C SER A 23 -13.87 -0.18 5.03
N THR A 24 -13.65 -1.47 4.79
CA THR A 24 -12.31 -2.08 4.67
C THR A 24 -11.50 -1.49 3.50
N PRO A 25 -12.06 -1.32 2.28
CA PRO A 25 -11.34 -0.74 1.15
C PRO A 25 -11.04 0.75 1.31
N PHE A 26 -11.88 1.50 2.05
CA PHE A 26 -11.67 2.92 2.29
C PHE A 26 -10.41 3.17 3.15
N SER A 27 -10.23 2.37 4.21
CA SER A 27 -9.02 2.38 5.05
C SER A 27 -7.75 2.08 4.24
N VAL A 28 -7.86 1.15 3.29
CA VAL A 28 -6.76 0.75 2.40
C VAL A 28 -6.43 1.84 1.38
N LEU A 29 -7.45 2.46 0.78
CA LEU A 29 -7.28 3.57 -0.16
C LEU A 29 -6.62 4.79 0.49
N MET A 30 -6.84 5.03 1.78
CA MET A 30 -6.12 6.09 2.51
C MET A 30 -4.62 5.83 2.63
N GLY A 31 -4.17 4.58 2.57
CA GLY A 31 -2.74 4.23 2.54
C GLY A 31 -2.09 4.36 1.16
N THR A 32 -2.88 4.23 0.10
CA THR A 32 -2.42 4.28 -1.31
C THR A 32 -1.65 5.56 -1.69
N PRO A 33 -2.06 6.78 -1.26
CA PRO A 33 -1.30 8.00 -1.52
C PRO A 33 0.16 7.94 -1.08
N ILE A 34 0.48 7.21 -0.01
CA ILE A 34 1.86 7.08 0.48
C ILE A 34 2.70 6.21 -0.44
N ALA A 35 2.12 5.13 -0.97
CA ALA A 35 2.79 4.28 -1.96
C ALA A 35 3.06 5.07 -3.25
N VAL A 36 2.05 5.79 -3.74
CA VAL A 36 2.17 6.66 -4.92
C VAL A 36 3.21 7.76 -4.68
N PHE A 37 3.20 8.38 -3.50
CA PHE A 37 4.19 9.39 -3.12
C PHE A 37 5.60 8.82 -3.13
N GLY A 38 5.82 7.63 -2.57
CA GLY A 38 7.12 6.96 -2.59
C GLY A 38 7.62 6.67 -3.99
N ALA A 39 6.74 6.22 -4.88
CA ALA A 39 7.08 5.97 -6.28
C ALA A 39 7.38 7.25 -7.07
N MET A 40 6.58 8.30 -6.87
CA MET A 40 6.81 9.60 -7.51
C MET A 40 8.08 10.26 -6.99
N ALA A 41 8.34 10.20 -5.68
CA ALA A 41 9.58 10.69 -5.08
C ALA A 41 10.79 9.92 -5.59
N GLY A 42 10.69 8.59 -5.71
CA GLY A 42 11.74 7.76 -6.27
C GLY A 42 12.03 8.03 -7.74
N LEU A 43 10.99 8.21 -8.56
CA LEU A 43 11.14 8.64 -9.96
C LEU A 43 11.78 10.03 -10.05
N PHE A 44 11.35 10.98 -9.21
CA PHE A 44 11.90 12.33 -9.19
C PHE A 44 13.38 12.34 -8.78
N LEU A 45 13.75 11.60 -7.74
CA LEU A 45 15.16 11.42 -7.32
C LEU A 45 15.97 10.71 -8.41
N SER A 46 15.43 9.67 -9.04
CA SER A 46 16.12 8.95 -10.12
C SER A 46 16.28 9.80 -11.39
N GLY A 47 15.32 10.68 -11.66
CA GLY A 47 15.38 11.66 -12.76
C GLY A 47 16.36 12.80 -12.49
N LEU A 48 16.66 13.10 -11.22
CA LEU A 48 17.73 14.03 -10.84
C LEU A 48 19.13 13.43 -11.08
N VAL A 49 19.27 12.11 -10.97
CA VAL A 49 20.55 11.38 -11.09
C VAL A 49 20.80 10.88 -12.53
N LEU A 50 19.76 10.49 -13.28
CA LEU A 50 19.85 10.05 -14.68
C LEU A 50 18.81 10.79 -15.57
N PRO A 51 19.25 11.44 -16.67
CA PRO A 51 18.32 11.99 -17.65
C PRO A 51 17.65 10.84 -18.42
N GLY A 52 16.33 10.68 -18.25
CA GLY A 52 15.53 9.61 -18.89
C GLY A 52 14.35 9.10 -18.07
N TYR A 53 14.31 9.39 -16.75
CA TYR A 53 13.20 9.01 -15.88
C TYR A 53 12.04 10.01 -15.96
N GLU A 54 11.26 9.92 -17.04
CA GLU A 54 10.04 10.70 -17.21
C GLU A 54 8.79 9.94 -16.74
N ASN A 55 7.77 10.68 -16.29
CA ASN A 55 6.46 10.12 -16.00
C ASN A 55 5.72 9.79 -17.31
N ASN A 56 6.05 8.64 -17.87
CA ASN A 56 5.45 8.10 -19.10
C ASN A 56 4.44 6.98 -18.78
N VAL A 57 3.89 6.35 -19.83
CA VAL A 57 2.90 5.27 -19.67
C VAL A 57 3.46 4.08 -18.87
N PHE A 58 4.76 3.79 -18.95
CA PHE A 58 5.40 2.71 -18.18
C PHE A 58 5.50 3.03 -16.69
N ALA A 59 5.76 4.29 -16.33
CA ALA A 59 5.65 4.76 -14.95
C ALA A 59 4.22 4.58 -14.43
N GLN A 60 3.20 4.91 -15.23
CA GLN A 60 1.80 4.74 -14.85
C GLN A 60 1.42 3.27 -14.65
N ILE A 61 1.88 2.37 -15.53
CA ILE A 61 1.69 0.92 -15.36
C ILE A 61 2.36 0.45 -14.05
N GLY A 62 3.58 0.93 -13.76
CA GLY A 62 4.27 0.69 -12.49
C GLY A 62 3.48 1.17 -11.27
N LEU A 63 2.92 2.38 -11.34
CA LEU A 63 2.08 2.94 -10.28
C LEU A 63 0.84 2.08 -10.03
N VAL A 64 0.13 1.64 -11.07
CA VAL A 64 -1.06 0.79 -10.91
C VAL A 64 -0.70 -0.56 -10.27
N MET A 65 0.40 -1.19 -10.70
CA MET A 65 0.89 -2.42 -10.07
C MET A 65 1.23 -2.20 -8.59
N LEU A 66 1.90 -1.09 -8.28
CA LEU A 66 2.25 -0.73 -6.90
C LEU A 66 1.01 -0.53 -6.03
N ILE A 67 0.00 0.19 -6.54
CA ILE A 67 -1.26 0.41 -5.83
C ILE A 67 -1.90 -0.93 -5.46
N GLY A 68 -1.94 -1.89 -6.40
CA GLY A 68 -2.49 -3.23 -6.14
C GLY A 68 -1.70 -4.00 -5.07
N LEU A 69 -0.36 -3.98 -5.12
CA LEU A 69 0.46 -4.67 -4.11
C LEU A 69 0.35 -4.01 -2.73
N ALA A 70 0.37 -2.68 -2.68
CA ALA A 70 0.20 -1.93 -1.43
C ALA A 70 -1.20 -2.18 -0.85
N ALA A 71 -2.24 -2.17 -1.68
CA ALA A 71 -3.61 -2.45 -1.27
C ALA A 71 -3.75 -3.87 -0.70
N LYS A 72 -3.16 -4.88 -1.35
CA LYS A 72 -3.15 -6.27 -0.86
C LYS A 72 -2.49 -6.40 0.52
N ASN A 73 -1.35 -5.72 0.72
CA ASN A 73 -0.66 -5.77 2.00
C ASN A 73 -1.45 -5.04 3.09
N ALA A 74 -2.08 -3.91 2.76
CA ALA A 74 -2.87 -3.13 3.69
C ALA A 74 -4.19 -3.83 4.08
N ILE A 75 -4.91 -4.41 3.11
CA ILE A 75 -6.19 -5.09 3.37
C ILE A 75 -6.02 -6.28 4.31
N LEU A 76 -4.92 -7.03 4.15
CA LEU A 76 -4.65 -8.18 5.00
C LEU A 76 -4.43 -7.79 6.47
N ILE A 77 -3.80 -6.65 6.73
CA ILE A 77 -3.63 -6.10 8.09
C ILE A 77 -4.98 -5.67 8.65
N VAL A 78 -5.74 -4.87 7.89
CA VAL A 78 -7.03 -4.32 8.32
C VAL A 78 -8.04 -5.44 8.59
N GLU A 79 -8.08 -6.46 7.75
CA GLU A 79 -8.96 -7.62 7.91
C GLU A 79 -8.60 -8.43 9.17
N PHE A 80 -7.31 -8.69 9.41
CA PHE A 80 -6.87 -9.36 10.64
C PHE A 80 -7.16 -8.53 11.89
N ALA A 81 -6.93 -7.21 11.83
CA ALA A 81 -7.23 -6.32 12.93
C ALA A 81 -8.73 -6.27 13.22
N LYS A 82 -9.58 -6.25 12.17
CA LYS A 82 -11.03 -6.30 12.32
C LYS A 82 -11.50 -7.61 12.92
N LEU A 83 -10.97 -8.75 12.49
CA LEU A 83 -11.32 -10.05 13.07
C LEU A 83 -11.02 -10.12 14.57
N LYS A 84 -9.87 -9.57 15.01
CA LYS A 84 -9.51 -9.48 16.44
C LYS A 84 -10.38 -8.47 17.20
N ARG A 85 -10.71 -7.36 16.55
CA ARG A 85 -11.63 -6.35 17.10
C ARG A 85 -13.04 -6.93 17.31
N ASP A 86 -13.54 -7.70 16.35
CA ASP A 86 -14.82 -8.41 16.43
C ASP A 86 -14.80 -9.53 17.49
N ALA A 87 -13.61 -10.09 17.79
CA ALA A 87 -13.39 -11.03 18.89
C ALA A 87 -13.34 -10.35 20.28
N GLY A 88 -13.47 -9.02 20.35
CA GLY A 88 -13.55 -8.26 21.59
C GLY A 88 -12.24 -7.58 22.03
N GLU A 89 -11.16 -7.68 21.25
CA GLU A 89 -9.90 -7.02 21.59
C GLU A 89 -9.98 -5.49 21.44
N PRO A 90 -9.22 -4.73 22.26
CA PRO A 90 -9.03 -3.30 22.06
C PRO A 90 -8.47 -3.00 20.67
N ALA A 91 -8.94 -1.93 20.01
CA ALA A 91 -8.53 -1.60 18.65
C ALA A 91 -7.02 -1.47 18.46
N LEU A 92 -6.32 -0.97 19.49
CA LEU A 92 -4.86 -0.84 19.49
C LEU A 92 -4.17 -2.21 19.49
N ASP A 93 -4.60 -3.11 20.37
CA ASP A 93 -3.99 -4.44 20.53
C ASP A 93 -4.27 -5.30 19.31
N ALA A 94 -5.51 -5.27 18.82
CA ALA A 94 -5.93 -5.93 17.59
C ALA A 94 -5.08 -5.50 16.38
N ALA A 95 -4.83 -4.19 16.24
CA ALA A 95 -4.01 -3.64 15.15
C ALA A 95 -2.53 -4.01 15.27
N LEU A 96 -1.96 -3.94 16.49
CA LEU A 96 -0.58 -4.29 16.74
C LEU A 96 -0.32 -5.78 16.50
N GLU A 97 -1.23 -6.63 16.91
CA GLU A 97 -1.06 -8.07 16.77
C GLU A 97 -1.29 -8.52 15.32
N ALA A 98 -2.27 -7.95 14.62
CA ALA A 98 -2.42 -8.11 13.18
C ALA A 98 -1.17 -7.66 12.41
N ALA A 99 -0.57 -6.52 12.80
CA ALA A 99 0.67 -6.04 12.20
C ALA A 99 1.83 -7.01 12.43
N LYS A 100 1.99 -7.56 13.64
CA LYS A 100 3.03 -8.56 13.97
C LYS A 100 2.88 -9.84 13.17
N ASP A 101 1.66 -10.37 13.10
CA ASP A 101 1.36 -11.62 12.36
C ASP A 101 1.64 -11.47 10.87
N ARG A 102 1.42 -10.27 10.32
CA ARG A 102 1.62 -9.96 8.90
C ARG A 102 2.98 -9.39 8.56
N PHE A 103 3.76 -8.95 9.54
CA PHE A 103 5.09 -8.38 9.31
C PHE A 103 6.01 -9.34 8.55
N ARG A 104 6.08 -10.61 8.98
CA ARG A 104 6.92 -11.63 8.32
C ARG A 104 6.47 -11.89 6.87
N PRO A 105 5.18 -12.20 6.60
CA PRO A 105 4.69 -12.33 5.23
C PRO A 105 4.89 -11.09 4.35
N ILE A 106 4.67 -9.89 4.87
CA ILE A 106 4.82 -8.63 4.11
C ILE A 106 6.28 -8.41 3.71
N LEU A 107 7.23 -8.66 4.62
CA LEU A 107 8.64 -8.57 4.28
C LEU A 107 9.05 -9.60 3.23
N MET A 108 8.55 -10.83 3.31
CA MET A 108 8.85 -11.86 2.31
C MET A 108 8.39 -11.42 0.92
N THR A 109 7.17 -10.89 0.79
CA THR A 109 6.66 -10.43 -0.52
C THR A 109 7.40 -9.21 -1.01
N ALA A 110 7.68 -8.24 -0.13
CA ALA A 110 8.43 -7.03 -0.48
C ALA A 110 9.84 -7.37 -0.97
N PHE A 111 10.59 -8.19 -0.24
CA PHE A 111 11.95 -8.57 -0.64
C PHE A 111 11.96 -9.37 -1.95
N SER A 112 11.03 -10.32 -2.11
CA SER A 112 10.91 -11.09 -3.35
C SER A 112 10.63 -10.19 -4.55
N PHE A 113 9.74 -9.21 -4.36
CA PHE A 113 9.40 -8.26 -5.41
C PHE A 113 10.56 -7.31 -5.73
N ILE A 114 11.19 -6.73 -4.70
CA ILE A 114 12.34 -5.82 -4.83
C ILE A 114 13.49 -6.51 -5.56
N LEU A 115 13.84 -7.74 -5.18
CA LEU A 115 14.87 -8.52 -5.84
C LEU A 115 14.45 -8.91 -7.28
N GLY A 116 13.17 -9.24 -7.48
CA GLY A 116 12.61 -9.58 -8.79
C GLY A 116 12.61 -8.42 -9.80
N VAL A 117 12.53 -7.17 -9.33
CA VAL A 117 12.61 -5.98 -10.20
C VAL A 117 14.02 -5.46 -10.42
N LEU A 118 15.03 -5.94 -9.69
CA LEU A 118 16.43 -5.56 -9.90
C LEU A 118 16.89 -5.72 -11.36
N PRO A 119 16.58 -6.83 -12.07
CA PRO A 119 16.95 -6.99 -13.48
C PRO A 119 16.35 -5.91 -14.39
N LEU A 120 15.17 -5.37 -14.06
CA LEU A 120 14.56 -4.28 -14.84
C LEU A 120 15.32 -2.96 -14.67
N LEU A 121 15.94 -2.73 -13.51
CA LEU A 121 16.74 -1.53 -13.24
C LEU A 121 18.07 -1.54 -14.00
N VAL A 122 18.65 -2.72 -14.23
CA VAL A 122 19.93 -2.88 -14.94
C VAL A 122 19.76 -3.30 -16.40
N ALA A 123 18.53 -3.38 -16.91
CA ALA A 123 18.26 -3.82 -18.26
C ALA A 123 18.91 -2.90 -19.30
N THR A 124 19.61 -3.50 -20.28
CA THR A 124 20.23 -2.81 -21.43
C THR A 124 19.64 -3.33 -22.74
N GLY A 125 19.52 -2.46 -23.75
CA GLY A 125 18.99 -2.79 -25.09
C GLY A 125 17.76 -1.99 -25.49
N ALA A 126 17.07 -2.43 -26.56
CA ALA A 126 15.88 -1.74 -27.08
C ALA A 126 14.75 -1.72 -26.02
N GLY A 127 14.20 -0.53 -25.74
CA GLY A 127 13.19 -0.36 -24.68
C GLY A 127 13.73 -0.55 -23.25
N ALA A 128 15.04 -0.44 -23.04
CA ALA A 128 15.65 -0.44 -21.70
C ALA A 128 15.12 0.70 -20.83
N GLU A 129 15.01 1.91 -21.39
CA GLU A 129 14.52 3.08 -20.66
C GLU A 129 13.10 2.87 -20.13
N ALA A 130 12.20 2.30 -20.93
CA ALA A 130 10.84 1.94 -20.49
C ALA A 130 10.84 0.95 -19.31
N ARG A 131 11.70 -0.07 -19.36
CA ARG A 131 11.83 -1.09 -18.32
C ARG A 131 12.44 -0.53 -17.03
N LYS A 132 13.45 0.33 -17.15
CA LYS A 132 14.08 1.02 -16.02
C LYS A 132 13.12 1.97 -15.32
N VAL A 133 12.35 2.75 -16.08
CA VAL A 133 11.35 3.68 -15.52
C VAL A 133 10.30 2.91 -14.73
N MET A 134 9.74 1.85 -15.32
CA MET A 134 8.79 0.98 -14.64
C MET A 134 9.42 0.35 -13.38
N GLY A 135 10.59 -0.26 -13.52
CA GLY A 135 11.32 -0.91 -12.43
C GLY A 135 11.59 0.03 -11.27
N MET A 136 12.04 1.26 -11.55
CA MET A 136 12.34 2.27 -10.53
C MET A 136 11.09 2.77 -9.82
N THR A 137 9.99 2.94 -10.57
CA THR A 137 8.69 3.31 -10.01
C THR A 137 8.26 2.31 -8.96
N VAL A 138 8.29 1.01 -9.29
CA VAL A 138 7.80 -0.01 -8.36
C VAL A 138 8.82 -0.32 -7.27
N PHE A 139 10.12 -0.29 -7.56
CA PHE A 139 11.17 -0.51 -6.56
C PHE A 139 11.11 0.52 -5.43
N SER A 140 11.12 1.82 -5.78
CA SER A 140 11.06 2.91 -4.80
C SER A 140 9.72 2.96 -4.09
N GLY A 141 8.63 2.80 -4.84
CA GLY A 141 7.29 2.73 -4.29
C GLY A 141 7.12 1.59 -3.29
N MET A 142 7.65 0.41 -3.59
CA MET A 142 7.56 -0.76 -2.71
C MET A 142 8.36 -0.55 -1.44
N LEU A 143 9.58 -0.02 -1.53
CA LEU A 143 10.40 0.29 -0.36
C LEU A 143 9.68 1.23 0.60
N VAL A 144 9.14 2.32 0.07
CA VAL A 144 8.41 3.31 0.88
C VAL A 144 7.10 2.72 1.42
N ALA A 145 6.34 1.99 0.60
CA ALA A 145 5.09 1.36 1.02
C ALA A 145 5.33 0.27 2.09
N THR A 146 6.41 -0.48 2.02
CA THR A 146 6.74 -1.50 3.03
C THR A 146 7.18 -0.84 4.33
N VAL A 147 8.06 0.17 4.30
CA VAL A 147 8.53 0.82 5.52
C VAL A 147 7.44 1.67 6.17
N LEU A 148 6.82 2.58 5.40
CA LEU A 148 5.81 3.49 5.92
C LEU A 148 4.45 2.82 6.02
N GLY A 149 4.02 2.06 5.01
CA GLY A 149 2.70 1.45 5.00
C GLY A 149 2.51 0.41 6.11
N THR A 150 3.54 -0.37 6.46
CA THR A 150 3.41 -1.36 7.55
C THR A 150 3.20 -0.70 8.92
N ILE A 151 3.71 0.53 9.13
CA ILE A 151 3.53 1.31 10.36
C ILE A 151 2.22 2.09 10.32
N LEU A 152 1.89 2.65 9.15
CA LEU A 152 0.84 3.64 8.99
C LEU A 152 -0.53 3.00 8.79
N VAL A 153 -0.61 1.79 8.21
CA VAL A 153 -1.87 1.05 8.05
C VAL A 153 -2.50 0.67 9.41
N PRO A 154 -1.76 0.09 10.38
CA PRO A 154 -2.30 -0.13 11.73
C PRO A 154 -2.76 1.16 12.41
N ALA A 155 -1.99 2.24 12.25
CA ALA A 155 -2.35 3.55 12.83
C ALA A 155 -3.63 4.12 12.21
N LEU A 156 -3.81 3.99 10.89
CA LEU A 156 -5.03 4.38 10.20
C LEU A 156 -6.22 3.55 10.65
N PHE A 157 -6.05 2.25 10.87
CA PHE A 157 -7.11 1.39 11.41
C PHE A 157 -7.57 1.88 12.79
N VAL A 158 -6.64 2.14 13.72
CA VAL A 158 -6.97 2.67 15.05
C VAL A 158 -7.62 4.04 14.97
N PHE A 159 -7.16 4.92 14.07
CA PHE A 159 -7.76 6.23 13.86
C PHE A 159 -9.21 6.14 13.35
N ILE A 160 -9.46 5.26 12.39
CA ILE A 160 -10.80 5.03 11.82
C ILE A 160 -11.71 4.36 12.85
N ASP A 161 -11.22 3.38 13.62
CA ASP A 161 -11.99 2.77 14.71
C ASP A 161 -12.35 3.81 15.79
N ARG A 162 -11.44 4.71 16.14
CA ARG A 162 -11.75 5.81 17.09
C ARG A 162 -12.81 6.78 16.57
N ILE A 163 -12.75 7.13 15.29
CA ILE A 163 -13.72 8.06 14.67
C ILE A 163 -15.08 7.38 14.48
N SER A 164 -15.08 6.12 14.05
CA SER A 164 -16.31 5.36 13.77
C SER A 164 -16.91 4.72 15.02
N GLY A 165 -16.13 4.59 16.09
CA GLY A 165 -16.40 3.82 17.31
C GLY A 165 -16.52 4.63 18.60
N GLY A 166 -16.59 5.97 18.52
CA GLY A 166 -17.00 6.82 19.65
C GLY A 166 -18.43 6.56 20.20
N LEU A 167 -19.08 5.47 19.78
CA LEU A 167 -20.42 5.06 20.22
C LEU A 167 -20.51 3.61 20.74
N LYS A 168 -19.41 2.87 20.92
CA LYS A 168 -19.52 1.54 21.55
C LYS A 168 -18.33 1.17 22.44
N THR A 169 -18.53 1.49 23.72
CA THR A 169 -17.94 0.84 24.91
C THR A 169 -16.59 1.38 25.38
N ASP A 170 -16.65 2.55 26.02
CA ASP A 170 -15.79 2.92 27.15
C ASP A 170 -16.38 2.36 28.46
N SER A 171 -16.68 1.07 28.48
CA SER A 171 -17.38 0.43 29.61
C SER A 171 -16.86 -0.97 29.87
N GLN A 172 -15.57 -1.08 30.21
CA GLN A 172 -15.05 -2.13 31.09
C GLN A 172 -13.56 -1.87 31.41
N ASP A 173 -13.31 -0.85 32.22
CA ASP A 173 -12.24 -0.87 33.24
C ASP A 173 -12.60 0.22 34.28
N GLY A 174 -12.83 -0.04 35.57
CA GLY A 174 -12.58 -1.25 36.34
C GLY A 174 -13.58 -1.42 37.49
N SER A 175 -13.85 -2.71 37.76
CA SER A 175 -14.25 -3.23 39.07
C SER A 175 -13.04 -3.41 39.96
#